data_AF-B5Y9C7-F1
#
_entry.id   AF-B5Y9C7-F1
#
_cell.length_a   1.000
_cell.length_b   1.000
_cell.length_c   1.000
_cell.angle_alpha   90.00
_cell.angle_beta   90.00
_cell.angle_gamma   90.00
#
_symmetry.space_group_name_H-M   'P 1'
#
loop_
_entity.id
_entity.type
_entity.pdbx_description
1 polymer ?
#
loop_
_entity_poly.entity_id
_entity_poly.type
_entity_poly.pdbx_seq_one_letter_code
_entity_poly.pdbx_strand_id
1 'polypeptide(L)'
;MSVEKKQQLTEKQLTILESEMQKRRKNLVLSYVLLIFLGVLGVHKFYLGKNSQGVKYLVLFIAAWILGAGSIIFGGIGTLVGGEGGGLAAFGISALFGVLFMVVLWCFLLYDLFTLPSQVDRINEDIEDEIIAQLMNVSSSMESRQQ
;
A
#
# COMPACT_ATOMS: atom_id res chain seq x y z
N MET A 1 15.34 17.83 -5.57
CA MET A 1 15.25 19.08 -4.79
C MET A 1 15.99 18.97 -3.44
N SER A 2 16.18 17.76 -2.89
CA SER A 2 16.91 17.56 -1.62
C SER A 2 18.42 17.83 -1.68
N VAL A 3 19.06 17.65 -2.84
CA VAL A 3 20.53 17.81 -2.98
C VAL A 3 21.00 19.24 -2.68
N GLU A 4 20.31 20.27 -3.17
CA GLU A 4 20.63 21.68 -2.87
C GLU A 4 20.45 21.99 -1.38
N LYS A 5 19.39 21.47 -0.76
CA LYS A 5 19.14 21.69 0.67
C LYS A 5 20.20 21.00 1.55
N LYS A 6 20.69 19.83 1.14
CA LYS A 6 21.79 19.13 1.85
C LYS A 6 23.11 19.91 1.83
N GLN A 7 23.37 20.67 0.77
CA GLN A 7 24.59 21.49 0.67
C GLN A 7 24.60 22.70 1.62
N GLN A 8 23.43 23.12 2.12
CA GLN A 8 23.31 24.23 3.08
C GLN A 8 23.50 23.79 4.54
N LEU A 9 23.56 22.49 4.80
CA LEU A 9 23.68 21.94 6.15
C LEU A 9 25.15 21.88 6.60
N THR A 10 25.40 22.22 7.86
CA THR A 10 26.70 22.01 8.51
C THR A 10 26.96 20.50 8.71
N GLU A 11 28.23 20.07 8.76
CA GLU A 11 28.60 18.65 8.99
C GLU A 11 27.88 18.00 10.17
N LYS A 12 27.73 18.72 11.29
CA LYS A 12 26.96 18.24 12.46
C LYS A 12 25.48 17.98 12.12
N GLN A 13 24.86 18.85 11.33
CA GLN A 13 23.46 18.71 10.92
C GLN A 13 23.29 17.56 9.93
N LEU A 14 24.26 17.34 9.04
CA LEU A 14 24.25 16.21 8.10
C LEU A 14 24.32 14.87 8.85
N THR A 15 25.16 14.77 9.88
CA THR A 15 25.23 13.57 10.74
C THR A 15 23.91 13.32 11.48
N ILE A 16 23.27 14.38 12.01
CA ILE A 16 21.96 14.26 12.65
C ILE A 16 20.88 13.84 11.64
N LEU A 17 20.85 14.47 10.46
CA LEU A 17 19.95 14.12 9.36
C LEU A 17 20.09 12.63 9.00
N GLU A 18 21.31 12.14 8.82
CA GLU A 18 21.54 10.73 8.48
C GLU A 18 21.02 9.81 9.59
N SER A 19 21.28 10.11 10.86
CA SER A 19 20.76 9.32 11.98
C SER A 19 19.23 9.27 12.06
N GLU A 20 18.56 10.42 11.83
CA GLU A 20 17.10 10.50 11.80
C GLU A 20 16.53 9.80 10.56
N MET A 21 17.21 9.92 9.42
CA MET A 21 16.85 9.23 8.18
C MET A 21 16.96 7.71 8.33
N GLN A 22 18.03 7.20 8.94
CA GLN A 22 18.18 5.76 9.20
C GLN A 22 17.05 5.23 10.09
N LYS A 23 16.57 6.04 11.04
CA LYS A 23 15.48 5.67 11.96
C LYS A 23 14.11 5.69 11.29
N ARG A 24 13.86 6.62 10.37
CA ARG A 24 12.54 6.83 9.74
C ARG A 24 12.40 6.19 8.35
N ARG A 25 13.52 5.79 7.72
CA ARG A 25 13.55 5.14 6.40
C ARG A 25 12.63 3.93 6.37
N LYS A 26 11.79 3.86 5.34
CA LYS A 26 10.95 2.71 5.05
C LYS A 26 11.72 1.69 4.21
N ASN A 27 11.62 0.42 4.59
CA ASN A 27 12.29 -0.67 3.90
C ASN A 27 11.43 -1.18 2.73
N LEU A 28 12.02 -1.15 1.52
CA LEU A 28 11.47 -1.76 0.31
C LEU A 28 11.20 -3.26 0.51
N VAL A 29 12.18 -3.97 1.07
CA VAL A 29 12.11 -5.42 1.27
C VAL A 29 10.92 -5.80 2.16
N LEU A 30 10.72 -5.09 3.27
CA LEU A 30 9.55 -5.32 4.13
C LEU A 30 8.25 -5.10 3.36
N SER A 31 8.18 -4.04 2.56
CA SER A 31 7.00 -3.76 1.75
C SER A 31 6.70 -4.87 0.73
N TYR A 32 7.72 -5.49 0.13
CA TYR A 32 7.55 -6.68 -0.72
C TYR A 32 7.12 -7.93 0.07
N VAL A 33 7.68 -8.15 1.26
CA VAL A 33 7.26 -9.26 2.13
C VAL A 33 5.79 -9.12 2.51
N LEU A 34 5.36 -7.91 2.87
CA LEU A 34 3.95 -7.61 3.14
C LEU A 34 3.07 -7.79 1.88
N LEU A 35 3.58 -7.49 0.69
CA LEU A 35 2.86 -7.71 -0.56
C LEU A 35 2.65 -9.20 -0.86
N ILE A 36 3.61 -10.07 -0.55
CA ILE A 36 3.45 -11.52 -0.79
C ILE A 36 2.47 -12.15 0.21
N PHE A 37 2.58 -11.83 1.50
CA PHE A 37 1.73 -12.42 2.54
C PHE A 37 0.34 -11.79 2.63
N LEU A 38 0.24 -10.49 2.35
CA LEU A 38 -0.93 -9.66 2.64
C LEU A 38 -1.42 -8.85 1.43
N GLY A 39 -0.89 -9.14 0.23
CA GLY A 39 -1.18 -8.40 -1.00
C GLY A 39 -2.63 -8.48 -1.46
N VAL A 40 -3.28 -9.63 -1.27
CA VAL A 40 -4.71 -9.78 -1.61
C VAL A 40 -5.61 -8.98 -0.65
N LEU A 41 -5.16 -8.77 0.59
CA LEU A 41 -5.85 -7.93 1.58
C LEU A 41 -5.53 -6.44 1.42
N GLY A 42 -4.50 -6.07 0.66
CA GLY A 42 -4.10 -4.67 0.43
C GLY A 42 -3.36 -3.99 1.58
N VAL A 43 -2.88 -4.75 2.56
CA VAL A 43 -2.30 -4.20 3.80
C VAL A 43 -0.91 -3.58 3.57
N HIS A 44 -0.19 -3.98 2.51
CA HIS A 44 1.10 -3.38 2.13
C HIS A 44 0.99 -1.87 1.86
N LYS A 45 -0.16 -1.36 1.38
CA LYS A 45 -0.41 0.08 1.21
C LYS A 45 -0.63 0.82 2.53
N PHE A 46 -1.13 0.13 3.54
CA PHE A 46 -1.33 0.67 4.89
C PHE A 46 0.02 0.89 5.58
N TYR A 47 0.98 -0.02 5.35
CA TYR A 47 2.36 0.12 5.84
C TYR A 47 3.08 1.35 5.26
N LEU A 48 2.76 1.71 4.02
CA LEU A 48 3.29 2.89 3.32
C LEU A 48 2.58 4.20 3.73
N GLY A 49 1.69 4.19 4.73
CA GLY A 49 0.97 5.39 5.18
C GLY A 49 -0.10 5.90 4.21
N LYS A 50 -0.38 5.19 3.12
CA LYS A 50 -1.38 5.55 2.10
C LYS A 50 -2.72 4.88 2.41
N ASN A 51 -3.32 5.26 3.54
CA ASN A 51 -4.55 4.64 4.08
C ASN A 51 -5.70 4.62 3.07
N SER A 52 -5.91 5.69 2.30
CA SER A 52 -6.98 5.73 1.30
C SER A 52 -6.80 4.72 0.15
N GLN A 53 -5.57 4.34 -0.19
CA GLN A 53 -5.35 3.31 -1.20
C GLN A 53 -5.54 1.92 -0.60
N GLY A 54 -5.05 1.67 0.61
CA GLY A 54 -5.28 0.39 1.31
C GLY A 54 -6.77 0.08 1.53
N VAL A 55 -7.57 1.09 1.91
CA VAL A 55 -9.01 0.92 2.10
C VAL A 55 -9.72 0.55 0.79
N LYS A 56 -9.31 1.12 -0.36
CA LYS A 56 -9.87 0.75 -1.67
C LYS A 56 -9.64 -0.73 -1.99
N TYR A 57 -8.43 -1.23 -1.71
CA TYR A 57 -8.11 -2.65 -1.87
C TYR A 57 -8.94 -3.54 -0.93
N LEU A 58 -9.09 -3.12 0.33
CA LEU A 58 -9.90 -3.87 1.30
C LEU A 58 -11.38 -3.95 0.86
N VAL A 59 -11.96 -2.85 0.39
CA VAL A 59 -13.33 -2.81 -0.12
C VAL A 59 -13.48 -3.66 -1.38
N LEU A 60 -12.52 -3.59 -2.32
CA LEU A 60 -12.50 -4.44 -3.52
C LEU A 60 -12.39 -5.92 -3.16
N PHE A 61 -11.55 -6.27 -2.18
CA PHE A 61 -11.39 -7.63 -1.70
C PHE A 61 -12.67 -8.14 -1.05
N ILE A 62 -13.29 -7.37 -0.15
CA ILE A 62 -14.55 -7.74 0.50
C ILE A 62 -15.67 -7.87 -0.54
N ALA A 63 -15.76 -6.95 -1.49
CA ALA A 63 -16.74 -7.05 -2.58
C ALA A 63 -16.51 -8.32 -3.42
N ALA A 64 -15.27 -8.59 -3.83
CA ALA A 64 -14.91 -9.81 -4.56
C ALA A 64 -15.27 -11.08 -3.78
N TRP A 65 -15.01 -11.08 -2.47
CA TRP A 65 -15.29 -12.21 -1.59
C TRP A 65 -16.79 -12.42 -1.42
N ILE A 66 -17.57 -11.35 -1.21
CA ILE A 66 -19.03 -11.43 -1.07
C ILE A 66 -19.67 -11.91 -2.37
N LEU A 67 -19.27 -11.36 -3.52
CA LEU A 67 -19.79 -11.79 -4.82
C LEU A 67 -19.40 -13.24 -5.15
N GLY A 68 -18.14 -13.62 -4.90
CA GLY A 68 -17.63 -14.96 -5.17
C GLY A 68 -18.19 -16.02 -4.22
N ALA A 69 -18.00 -15.86 -2.91
CA ALA A 69 -18.47 -16.81 -1.90
C ALA A 69 -20.00 -16.85 -1.82
N GLY A 70 -20.66 -15.69 -1.92
CA GLY A 70 -22.11 -15.60 -1.96
C GLY A 70 -22.70 -16.44 -3.09
N SER A 71 -22.05 -16.47 -4.24
CA SER A 71 -22.56 -17.27 -5.35
C SER A 71 -22.30 -18.77 -5.24
N ILE A 72 -21.17 -19.18 -4.65
CA ILE A 72 -20.92 -20.60 -4.33
C ILE A 72 -21.96 -21.13 -3.34
N ILE A 73 -22.30 -20.32 -2.32
CA ILE A 73 -23.29 -20.70 -1.30
C ILE A 73 -24.72 -20.68 -1.87
N PHE A 74 -25.12 -19.61 -2.56
CA PHE A 74 -26.48 -19.47 -3.09
C PHE A 74 -26.75 -20.42 -4.27
N GLY A 75 -25.78 -20.59 -5.16
CA GLY A 75 -25.85 -21.56 -6.26
C GLY A 75 -25.84 -23.01 -5.75
N GLY A 76 -25.05 -23.30 -4.70
CA GLY A 76 -24.94 -24.65 -4.13
C GLY A 76 -26.22 -25.09 -3.46
N ILE A 77 -26.80 -24.24 -2.62
CA ILE A 77 -28.09 -24.52 -1.98
C ILE A 77 -29.20 -24.68 -3.03
N GLY A 78 -29.20 -23.87 -4.10
CA GLY A 78 -30.16 -24.00 -5.19
C GLY A 78 -30.12 -25.35 -5.93
N THR A 79 -28.94 -25.96 -6.09
CA THR A 79 -28.82 -27.31 -6.66
C THR A 79 -29.32 -28.41 -5.71
N LEU A 80 -29.12 -28.23 -4.40
CA LEU A 80 -29.44 -29.23 -3.38
C LEU A 80 -30.93 -29.25 -3.00
N VAL A 81 -31.63 -28.13 -3.17
CA VAL A 81 -33.05 -27.97 -2.78
C VAL A 81 -34.02 -28.23 -3.96
N GLY A 82 -33.58 -28.94 -5.00
CA GLY A 82 -34.46 -29.44 -6.07
C GLY A 82 -34.75 -28.45 -7.21
N GLY A 83 -33.91 -27.43 -7.40
CA GLY A 83 -34.00 -26.56 -8.57
C GLY A 83 -33.48 -27.26 -9.83
N GLU A 84 -34.38 -27.86 -10.61
CA GLU A 84 -34.07 -28.48 -11.91
C GLU A 84 -33.42 -27.43 -12.85
N GLY A 85 -32.14 -27.63 -13.18
CA GLY A 85 -31.39 -26.83 -14.17
C GLY A 85 -30.86 -25.47 -13.71
N GLY A 86 -31.47 -24.82 -12.71
CA GLY A 86 -31.11 -23.45 -12.31
C GLY A 86 -29.80 -23.33 -11.52
N GLY A 87 -29.54 -24.25 -10.59
CA GLY A 87 -28.40 -24.14 -9.68
C GLY A 87 -27.03 -24.34 -10.35
N LEU A 88 -26.93 -25.25 -11.34
CA LEU A 88 -25.69 -25.48 -12.10
C LEU A 88 -25.40 -24.38 -13.12
N ALA A 89 -26.42 -23.81 -13.76
CA ALA A 89 -26.27 -22.66 -14.65
C ALA A 89 -25.87 -21.40 -13.88
N ALA A 90 -26.45 -21.18 -12.69
CA ALA A 90 -26.04 -20.11 -11.78
C ALA A 90 -24.59 -20.29 -11.29
N PHE A 91 -24.17 -21.53 -11.02
CA PHE A 91 -22.79 -21.88 -10.69
C PHE A 91 -21.81 -21.61 -11.83
N GLY A 92 -22.18 -21.94 -13.08
CA GLY A 92 -21.33 -21.71 -14.25
C GLY A 92 -21.10 -20.22 -14.52
N ILE A 93 -22.17 -19.41 -14.46
CA ILE A 93 -22.07 -17.96 -14.63
C ILE A 93 -21.26 -17.33 -13.49
N SER A 94 -21.47 -17.79 -12.25
CA SER A 94 -20.77 -17.22 -11.11
C SER A 94 -19.31 -17.66 -10.95
N ALA A 95 -18.97 -18.86 -11.38
CA ALA A 95 -17.59 -19.30 -11.48
C ALA A 95 -16.81 -18.40 -12.47
N LEU A 96 -17.44 -18.00 -13.58
CA LEU A 96 -16.84 -17.06 -14.53
C LEU A 96 -16.66 -15.66 -13.91
N PHE A 97 -17.65 -15.15 -13.18
CA PHE A 97 -17.52 -13.88 -12.45
C PHE A 97 -16.47 -13.93 -11.34
N GLY A 98 -16.35 -15.05 -10.61
CA GLY A 98 -15.34 -15.26 -9.59
C GLY A 98 -13.93 -15.34 -10.18
N VAL A 99 -13.76 -16.04 -11.30
CA VAL A 99 -12.49 -16.09 -12.04
C VAL A 99 -12.13 -14.72 -12.61
N LEU A 100 -13.11 -13.98 -13.16
CA LEU A 100 -12.90 -12.60 -13.60
C LEU A 100 -12.40 -11.71 -12.45
N PHE A 101 -13.02 -11.80 -11.28
CA PHE A 101 -12.59 -11.05 -10.09
C PHE A 101 -11.19 -11.46 -9.61
N MET A 102 -10.86 -12.75 -9.66
CA MET A 102 -9.51 -13.25 -9.35
C MET A 102 -8.46 -12.70 -10.31
N VAL A 103 -8.76 -12.69 -11.62
CA VAL A 103 -7.85 -12.11 -12.64
C VAL A 103 -7.68 -10.62 -12.42
N VAL A 104 -8.77 -9.88 -12.14
CA VAL A 104 -8.71 -8.44 -11.84
C VAL A 104 -7.84 -8.18 -10.60
N LEU A 105 -8.03 -8.94 -9.51
CA LEU A 105 -7.19 -8.81 -8.30
C LEU A 105 -5.73 -9.14 -8.59
N TRP A 106 -5.46 -10.16 -9.38
CA TRP A 106 -4.09 -10.52 -9.80
C TRP A 106 -3.45 -9.41 -10.64
N CYS A 107 -4.18 -8.86 -11.62
CA CYS A 107 -3.71 -7.73 -12.42
C CYS A 107 -3.42 -6.51 -11.54
N PHE A 108 -4.28 -6.21 -10.57
CA PHE A 108 -4.07 -5.11 -9.62
C PHE A 108 -2.85 -5.35 -8.71
N LEU A 109 -2.66 -6.58 -8.23
CA LEU A 109 -1.51 -6.98 -7.41
C LEU A 109 -0.19 -6.88 -8.22
N LEU A 110 -0.21 -7.27 -9.50
CA LEU A 110 0.91 -7.08 -10.42
C LEU A 110 1.21 -5.59 -10.67
N TYR A 111 0.19 -4.76 -10.87
CA TYR A 111 0.38 -3.31 -11.00
C TYR A 111 1.03 -2.71 -9.76
N ASP A 112 0.61 -3.14 -8.57
CA ASP A 112 1.16 -2.68 -7.31
C ASP A 112 2.60 -3.18 -7.09
N LEU A 113 2.96 -4.37 -7.56
CA LEU A 113 4.34 -4.88 -7.52
C LEU A 113 5.31 -3.90 -8.19
N PHE A 114 4.93 -3.37 -9.36
CA PHE A 114 5.74 -2.37 -10.08
C PHE A 114 5.65 -0.96 -9.48
N THR A 115 4.53 -0.63 -8.84
CA THR A 115 4.32 0.71 -8.26
C THR A 115 4.94 0.84 -6.87
N LEU A 116 5.23 -0.27 -6.18
CA LEU A 116 5.81 -0.29 -4.85
C LEU A 116 7.16 0.42 -4.71
N PRO A 117 8.16 0.22 -5.60
CA PRO A 117 9.45 0.91 -5.48
C PRO A 117 9.30 2.43 -5.55
N SER A 118 8.53 2.93 -6.53
CA SER A 118 8.29 4.36 -6.68
C SER A 118 7.60 4.98 -5.46
N GLN A 119 6.77 4.22 -4.75
CA GLN A 119 6.07 4.74 -3.57
C GLN A 119 6.98 4.85 -2.35
N VAL A 120 7.84 3.85 -2.14
CA VAL A 120 8.79 3.89 -1.01
C VAL A 120 9.80 5.00 -1.18
N ASP A 121 10.29 5.20 -2.40
CA ASP A 121 11.27 6.26 -2.69
C ASP A 121 10.69 7.64 -2.44
N ARG A 122 9.45 7.90 -2.88
CA ARG A 122 8.74 9.17 -2.60
C ARG A 122 8.56 9.41 -1.11
N ILE A 123 8.13 8.39 -0.36
CA ILE A 123 7.92 8.54 1.10
C ILE A 123 9.25 8.81 1.81
N ASN A 124 10.33 8.14 1.38
CA ASN A 124 11.66 8.39 1.94
C ASN A 124 12.15 9.81 1.60
N GLU A 125 11.85 10.33 0.40
CA GLU A 125 12.16 11.71 0.01
C GLU A 125 11.36 12.74 0.82
N ASP A 126 10.06 12.51 1.04
CA ASP A 126 9.20 13.38 1.87
C ASP A 126 9.69 13.44 3.33
N ILE A 127 10.07 12.29 3.92
CA ILE A 127 10.65 12.22 5.26
C ILE A 127 11.98 12.98 5.34
N GLU A 128 12.81 12.86 4.30
CA GLU A 128 14.08 13.56 4.22
C GLU A 128 13.89 15.08 4.20
N ASP A 129 12.96 15.56 3.38
CA ASP A 129 12.63 16.98 3.28
C ASP A 129 12.06 17.54 4.59
N GLU A 130 11.26 16.76 5.32
CA GLU A 130 10.73 17.15 6.64
C GLU A 130 11.86 17.30 7.67
N ILE A 131 12.79 16.35 7.74
CA ILE A 131 13.91 16.41 8.68
C ILE A 131 14.82 17.60 8.36
N ILE A 132 15.12 17.83 7.07
CA ILE A 132 15.91 18.99 6.64
C ILE A 132 15.22 20.29 7.04
N ALA A 133 13.91 20.41 6.84
CA ALA A 133 13.16 21.59 7.26
C ALA A 133 13.23 21.82 8.78
N GLN A 134 13.13 20.76 9.58
CA GLN A 134 13.28 20.84 11.03
C GLN A 134 14.68 21.30 11.45
N LEU A 135 15.73 20.75 10.82
CA LEU A 135 17.12 21.12 11.13
C LEU A 135 17.43 22.59 10.76
N MET A 136 16.97 23.07 9.60
CA MET A 136 17.13 24.46 9.20
C MET A 136 16.40 25.43 10.15
N ASN A 137 15.17 25.10 10.55
CA ASN A 137 14.39 25.92 11.48
C ASN A 137 15.04 25.97 12.88
N VAL A 138 15.61 24.86 13.34
CA VAL A 138 16.34 24.83 14.61
C VAL A 138 17.61 25.69 14.50
N SER A 139 18.36 25.60 13.40
CA SER A 139 19.57 26.40 13.16
C SER A 139 19.29 27.90 13.20
N SER A 140 18.29 28.37 12.45
CA SER A 140 17.92 29.78 12.41
C SER A 140 17.44 30.31 13.77
N SER A 141 16.77 29.47 14.57
CA SER A 141 16.34 29.81 15.93
C SER A 141 17.49 29.90 16.94
N MET A 142 18.63 29.26 16.67
CA MET A 142 19.82 29.36 17.52
C MET A 142 20.61 30.63 17.18
N GLU A 143 20.75 30.95 15.89
CA GLU A 143 21.41 32.18 15.43
C GLU A 143 20.70 33.43 15.97
N SER A 144 19.37 33.47 15.95
CA SER A 144 18.60 34.59 16.49
C SER A 144 18.64 34.72 18.01
N ARG A 145 19.06 33.68 18.75
CA ARG A 145 19.28 33.75 20.21
C ARG A 145 20.70 34.13 20.59
N GLN A 146 21.64 34.01 19.66
CA GLN A 146 23.05 34.37 19.88
C GLN A 146 23.40 35.79 19.44
N GLN A 147 22.49 36.46 18.72
CA GLN A 147 22.50 37.90 18.46
C GLN A 147 21.73 38.65 19.54
#